data_AF-V5HWX9-F1
#
_entry.id   AF-V5HWX9-F1
#
_cell.length_a   1.000
_cell.length_b   1.000
_cell.length_c   1.000
_cell.angle_alpha   90.00
_cell.angle_beta   90.00
_cell.angle_gamma   90.00
#
_symmetry.space_group_name_H-M   'P 1'
#
loop_
_entity.id
_entity.type
_entity.pdbx_description
1 polymer ?
#
loop_
_entity_poly.entity_id
_entity_poly.type
_entity_poly.pdbx_seq_one_letter_code
_entity_poly.pdbx_strand_id
1 'polypeptide(L)'
;RDEKIQVSRFPNCYNISTFCLGHTQFVSCLALLPNHPEVLVSGSGDGTVRVWCRDTGRQLHRLDLGALVTRGEESEREPAVCRLAVLPSGNTLACLVDGMCDILLLRWEADCLRCCSGWSTARRLGTCASRKRAPSGSWAQMRQCVR
;
A
#
# COMPACT_ATOMS: atom_id res chain seq x y z
N ARG A 1 9.71 4.32 -18.56
CA ARG A 1 8.80 4.07 -17.41
C ARG A 1 9.65 4.22 -16.17
N ASP A 2 9.28 5.09 -15.24
CA ASP A 2 10.16 5.41 -14.11
C ASP A 2 9.99 4.40 -12.97
N GLU A 3 11.06 3.67 -12.70
CA GLU A 3 11.22 2.74 -11.57
C GLU A 3 11.78 3.45 -10.33
N LYS A 4 12.36 4.64 -10.54
CA LYS A 4 12.97 5.45 -9.49
C LYS A 4 11.98 6.49 -8.98
N ILE A 5 12.05 6.76 -7.67
CA ILE A 5 11.31 7.87 -7.07
C ILE A 5 12.32 8.96 -6.73
N GLN A 6 12.02 10.19 -7.14
CA GLN A 6 12.85 11.36 -6.87
C GLN A 6 12.15 12.27 -5.86
N VAL A 7 12.85 12.66 -4.80
CA VAL A 7 12.37 13.64 -3.82
C VAL A 7 13.10 14.96 -4.06
N SER A 8 12.34 16.00 -4.43
CA SER A 8 12.86 17.36 -4.62
C SER A 8 12.29 18.32 -3.56
N ARG A 9 12.91 19.49 -3.43
CA ARG A 9 12.49 20.53 -2.48
C ARG A 9 11.61 21.55 -3.18
N PHE A 10 10.46 21.90 -2.63
CA PHE A 10 9.65 23.04 -3.09
C PHE A 10 10.01 24.30 -2.27
N PRO A 11 10.13 25.51 -2.86
CA PRO A 11 9.90 25.87 -4.26
C PRO A 11 11.06 25.57 -5.22
N ASN A 12 12.26 25.27 -4.70
CA ASN A 12 13.47 25.02 -5.50
C ASN A 12 13.53 23.60 -6.07
N CYS A 13 12.57 23.24 -6.94
CA CYS A 13 12.35 21.85 -7.40
C CYS A 13 13.51 21.24 -8.20
N TYR A 14 14.44 22.07 -8.67
CA TYR A 14 15.70 21.65 -9.29
C TYR A 14 16.69 21.05 -8.27
N ASN A 15 16.50 21.33 -6.98
CA ASN A 15 17.30 20.73 -5.91
C ASN A 15 16.74 19.36 -5.55
N ILE A 16 17.43 18.32 -5.99
CA ILE A 16 17.11 16.94 -5.69
C ILE A 16 17.69 16.60 -4.32
N SER A 17 16.81 16.24 -3.38
CA SER A 17 17.22 15.86 -2.04
C SER A 17 17.71 14.43 -2.01
N THR A 18 16.92 13.49 -2.56
CA THR A 18 17.19 12.05 -2.48
C THR A 18 16.54 11.28 -3.62
N PHE A 19 16.99 10.04 -3.80
CA PHE A 19 16.38 9.05 -4.67
C PHE A 19 16.01 7.81 -3.86
N CYS A 20 14.82 7.26 -4.11
CA CYS A 20 14.44 5.94 -3.61
C CYS A 20 14.61 4.94 -4.75
N LEU A 21 15.60 4.07 -4.62
CA LEU A 21 15.98 3.09 -5.64
C LEU A 21 15.68 1.68 -5.15
N GLY A 22 15.01 0.88 -5.97
CA GLY A 22 14.83 -0.54 -5.68
C GLY A 22 13.63 -1.19 -6.35
N HIS A 23 12.64 -0.43 -6.80
CA HIS A 23 11.57 -1.00 -7.63
C HIS A 23 12.15 -1.52 -8.95
N THR A 24 11.65 -2.66 -9.39
CA THR A 24 12.10 -3.32 -10.63
C THR A 24 11.13 -3.10 -11.80
N GLN A 25 10.00 -2.45 -11.51
CA GLN A 25 8.96 -2.07 -12.47
C GLN A 25 8.44 -0.67 -12.14
N PHE A 26 7.63 -0.13 -13.03
CA PHE A 26 7.04 1.20 -12.88
C PHE A 26 6.37 1.40 -11.52
N VAL A 27 6.62 2.55 -10.91
CA VAL A 27 5.91 2.98 -9.69
C VAL A 27 4.56 3.53 -10.11
N SER A 28 3.48 2.95 -9.59
CA SER A 28 2.10 3.30 -9.97
C SER A 28 1.48 4.32 -9.02
N CYS A 29 1.91 4.32 -7.76
CA CYS A 29 1.32 5.16 -6.73
C CYS A 29 2.31 5.46 -5.59
N LEU A 30 2.10 6.62 -4.96
CA LEU A 30 2.86 7.12 -3.82
C LEU A 30 1.89 7.63 -2.77
N ALA A 31 2.25 7.47 -1.50
CA ALA A 31 1.50 7.98 -0.36
C ALA A 31 2.43 8.47 0.74
N LEU A 32 2.12 9.63 1.32
CA LEU A 32 2.76 10.13 2.53
C LEU A 32 1.89 9.80 3.73
N LEU A 33 2.54 9.51 4.86
CA LEU A 33 1.86 9.13 6.08
C LEU A 33 1.57 10.40 6.89
N PRO A 34 0.29 10.72 7.21
CA PRO A 34 -0.05 11.98 7.88
C PRO A 34 0.65 12.19 9.21
N ASN A 35 0.86 11.11 9.97
CA ASN A 35 1.50 11.13 11.29
C ASN A 35 3.04 11.05 11.21
N HIS A 36 3.59 10.71 10.03
CA HIS A 36 5.02 10.42 9.81
C HIS A 36 5.48 10.99 8.47
N PRO A 37 5.64 12.32 8.35
CA PRO A 37 6.00 13.00 7.09
C PRO A 37 7.38 12.59 6.54
N GLU A 38 8.25 12.04 7.39
CA GLU A 38 9.56 11.47 7.06
C GLU A 38 9.45 10.13 6.33
N VAL A 39 8.26 9.53 6.28
CA VAL A 39 8.04 8.21 5.69
C VAL A 39 7.19 8.32 4.43
N LEU A 40 7.71 7.72 3.35
CA LEU A 40 7.07 7.63 2.05
C LEU A 40 6.73 6.18 1.75
N VAL A 41 5.53 5.93 1.25
CA VAL A 41 5.10 4.61 0.78
C VAL A 41 4.92 4.63 -0.72
N SER A 42 5.36 3.58 -1.39
CA SER A 42 5.20 3.40 -2.83
C SER A 42 4.61 2.05 -3.18
N GLY A 43 3.81 2.02 -4.23
CA GLY A 43 3.29 0.80 -4.86
C GLY A 43 3.79 0.71 -6.29
N SER A 44 4.14 -0.49 -6.73
CA SER A 44 4.71 -0.72 -8.06
C SER A 44 4.06 -1.89 -8.78
N GLY A 45 4.26 -1.92 -10.10
CA GLY A 45 3.95 -3.06 -10.95
C GLY A 45 4.82 -4.29 -10.66
N ASP A 46 5.85 -4.19 -9.82
CA ASP A 46 6.66 -5.35 -9.37
C ASP A 46 6.00 -6.18 -8.28
N GLY A 47 4.74 -5.87 -7.94
CA GLY A 47 3.98 -6.53 -6.88
C GLY A 47 4.46 -6.20 -5.48
N THR A 48 5.29 -5.17 -5.32
CA THR A 48 5.78 -4.76 -4.01
C THR A 48 5.18 -3.42 -3.56
N VAL A 49 4.92 -3.35 -2.26
CA VAL A 49 4.73 -2.11 -1.54
C VAL A 49 6.01 -1.83 -0.76
N ARG A 50 6.61 -0.67 -0.95
CA ARG A 50 7.86 -0.28 -0.28
C ARG A 50 7.67 0.94 0.58
N VAL A 51 8.43 0.98 1.67
CA VAL A 51 8.44 2.07 2.63
C VAL A 51 9.84 2.65 2.65
N TRP A 52 9.92 3.97 2.56
CA TRP A 52 11.17 4.71 2.40
C TRP A 52 11.26 5.80 3.45
N CYS A 53 12.49 6.07 3.90
CA CYS A 53 12.79 7.30 4.58
C CYS A 53 12.94 8.40 3.51
N ARG A 54 12.04 9.40 3.54
CA ARG A 54 12.01 10.52 2.58
C ARG A 54 13.32 11.28 2.54
N ASP A 55 13.92 11.54 3.70
CA ASP A 55 15.09 12.41 3.81
C ASP A 55 16.41 11.73 3.44
N THR A 56 16.46 10.40 3.51
CA THR A 56 17.68 9.62 3.15
C THR A 56 17.53 8.82 1.86
N GLY A 57 16.30 8.61 1.37
CA GLY A 57 16.00 7.73 0.25
C GLY A 57 16.18 6.23 0.56
N ARG A 58 16.50 5.89 1.82
CA ARG A 58 16.74 4.50 2.22
C ARG A 58 15.43 3.73 2.30
N GLN A 59 15.43 2.52 1.74
CA GLN A 59 14.34 1.57 1.94
C GLN A 59 14.30 1.12 3.40
N LEU A 60 13.18 1.38 4.08
CA LEU A 60 12.91 0.91 5.43
C LEU A 60 12.25 -0.48 5.39
N HIS A 61 11.34 -0.69 4.45
CA HIS A 61 10.61 -1.95 4.33
C HIS A 61 10.27 -2.28 2.88
N ARG A 62 10.19 -3.58 2.58
CA ARG A 62 9.64 -4.13 1.34
C ARG A 62 8.62 -5.19 1.70
N LEU A 63 7.39 -5.00 1.24
CA LEU A 63 6.33 -5.99 1.34
C LEU A 63 6.09 -6.57 -0.05
N ASP A 64 6.26 -7.88 -0.17
CA ASP A 64 5.95 -8.63 -1.38
C ASP A 64 4.51 -9.14 -1.30
N LEU A 65 3.66 -8.68 -2.21
CA LEU A 65 2.27 -9.11 -2.25
C LEU A 65 2.12 -10.47 -2.95
N GLY A 66 3.04 -10.87 -3.83
CA GLY A 66 3.01 -12.20 -4.46
C GLY A 66 3.05 -13.33 -3.42
N ALA A 67 3.85 -13.15 -2.36
CA ALA A 67 3.92 -14.08 -1.23
C ALA A 67 2.64 -14.12 -0.37
N LEU A 68 1.81 -13.06 -0.39
CA LEU A 68 0.54 -12.99 0.34
C LEU A 68 -0.66 -13.47 -0.50
N VAL A 69 -0.53 -13.44 -1.83
CA VAL A 69 -1.60 -13.69 -2.79
C VAL A 69 -1.67 -15.17 -3.21
N THR A 70 -0.54 -15.89 -3.22
CA THR A 70 -0.40 -17.32 -3.60
C THR A 70 -1.22 -18.34 -2.78
N ARG A 71 -2.15 -17.90 -1.92
CA ARG A 71 -3.07 -18.77 -1.18
C ARG A 71 -4.38 -19.10 -1.90
N GLY A 72 -4.59 -18.69 -3.16
CA GLY A 72 -5.91 -18.87 -3.80
C GLY A 72 -5.98 -19.09 -5.31
N GLU A 73 -5.14 -18.48 -6.14
CA GLU A 73 -5.35 -18.53 -7.60
C GLU A 73 -4.01 -18.56 -8.34
N GLU A 74 -3.82 -19.57 -9.21
CA GLU A 74 -2.76 -19.62 -10.23
C GLU A 74 -3.05 -18.55 -11.28
N SER A 75 -2.61 -17.32 -11.03
CA SER A 75 -2.60 -16.27 -12.06
C SER A 75 -1.17 -16.13 -12.59
N GLU A 76 -0.98 -16.34 -13.90
CA GLU A 76 0.32 -16.16 -14.59
C GLU A 76 0.78 -14.69 -14.63
N ARG A 77 -0.06 -13.75 -14.18
CA ARG A 77 0.29 -12.33 -14.11
C ARG A 77 0.85 -11.97 -12.74
N GLU A 78 2.00 -11.30 -12.76
CA GLU A 78 2.57 -10.68 -11.57
C GLU A 78 1.54 -9.67 -10.99
N PRO A 79 1.24 -9.74 -9.68
CA PRO A 79 0.32 -8.81 -9.06
C PRO A 79 0.89 -7.40 -9.19
N ALA A 80 0.12 -6.44 -9.69
CA ALA A 80 0.57 -5.05 -9.78
C ALA A 80 -0.19 -4.19 -8.78
N VAL A 81 0.50 -3.45 -7.92
CA VAL A 81 -0.18 -2.48 -7.04
C VAL A 81 -0.71 -1.36 -7.93
N CYS A 82 -2.01 -1.08 -7.88
CA CYS A 82 -2.62 -0.07 -8.75
C CYS A 82 -3.04 1.20 -7.99
N ARG A 83 -3.32 1.10 -6.69
CA ARG A 83 -3.67 2.27 -5.86
C ARG A 83 -3.30 2.05 -4.40
N LEU A 84 -2.87 3.13 -3.77
CA LEU A 84 -2.66 3.24 -2.32
C LEU A 84 -3.56 4.33 -1.74
N ALA A 85 -4.15 4.07 -0.58
CA ALA A 85 -4.89 5.05 0.19
C ALA A 85 -4.55 4.92 1.68
N VAL A 86 -4.26 6.05 2.33
CA VAL A 86 -4.01 6.11 3.77
C VAL A 86 -5.32 6.40 4.47
N LEU A 87 -5.69 5.59 5.46
CA LEU A 87 -6.89 5.86 6.26
C LEU A 87 -6.63 7.05 7.21
N PRO A 88 -7.67 7.84 7.57
CA PRO A 88 -7.54 8.98 8.48
C PRO A 88 -7.02 8.62 9.87
N SER A 89 -7.18 7.36 10.30
CA SER A 89 -6.58 6.86 11.55
C SER A 89 -5.05 6.89 11.52
N GLY A 90 -4.44 7.04 10.35
CA GLY A 90 -3.00 7.21 10.18
C GLY A 90 -2.19 6.02 10.65
N ASN A 91 -2.76 4.82 10.59
CA ASN A 91 -2.07 3.57 10.91
C ASN A 91 -2.40 2.39 9.95
N THR A 92 -3.24 2.65 8.96
CA THR A 92 -3.69 1.63 8.00
C THR A 92 -3.60 2.17 6.59
N LEU A 93 -3.07 1.35 5.69
CA LEU A 93 -3.04 1.56 4.26
C LEU A 93 -4.00 0.58 3.59
N ALA A 94 -4.85 1.08 2.72
CA ALA A 94 -5.56 0.25 1.76
C ALA A 94 -4.74 0.21 0.46
N CYS A 95 -4.45 -1.00 -0.03
CA CYS A 95 -3.88 -1.17 -1.36
C CYS A 95 -4.82 -2.00 -2.25
N LEU A 96 -4.93 -1.55 -3.49
CA LEU A 96 -5.58 -2.29 -4.57
C LEU A 96 -4.51 -2.95 -5.42
N VAL A 97 -4.75 -4.20 -5.78
CA VAL A 97 -3.85 -5.01 -6.58
C VAL A 97 -4.58 -5.42 -7.85
N ASP A 98 -3.95 -5.22 -8.99
CA ASP A 98 -4.47 -5.65 -10.28
C ASP A 98 -4.53 -7.18 -10.33
N GLY A 99 -5.59 -7.71 -10.93
CA GLY A 99 -5.89 -9.13 -10.91
C GLY A 99 -6.50 -9.65 -9.59
N MET A 100 -6.80 -8.77 -8.62
CA MET A 100 -7.53 -9.14 -7.39
C MET A 100 -8.86 -8.41 -7.28
N CYS A 101 -9.88 -9.12 -6.78
CA CYS A 101 -11.16 -8.51 -6.36
C CYS A 101 -11.16 -8.06 -4.89
N ASP A 102 -10.07 -8.27 -4.17
CA ASP A 102 -9.92 -7.93 -2.75
C ASP A 102 -9.17 -6.60 -2.56
N ILE A 103 -9.58 -5.85 -1.54
CA ILE A 103 -8.83 -4.71 -1.02
C ILE A 103 -7.95 -5.21 0.12
N LEU A 104 -6.64 -5.06 0.00
CA LEU A 104 -5.72 -5.42 1.07
C LEU A 104 -5.58 -4.26 2.05
N LEU A 105 -5.81 -4.53 3.34
CA LEU A 105 -5.53 -3.57 4.40
C LEU A 105 -4.22 -3.94 5.09
N LEU A 106 -3.23 -3.06 4.94
CA LEU A 106 -1.94 -3.15 5.56
C LEU A 106 -1.93 -2.22 6.77
N ARG A 107 -1.95 -2.80 7.97
CA ARG A 107 -1.77 -2.04 9.21
C ARG A 107 -0.28 -1.91 9.50
N TRP A 108 0.18 -0.73 9.89
CA TRP A 108 1.52 -0.55 10.43
C TRP A 108 1.48 -0.40 11.95
N GLU A 109 2.64 -0.44 12.60
CA GLU A 109 2.76 -0.17 14.04
C GLU A 109 3.93 0.81 14.21
N ALA A 110 3.65 1.98 14.79
CA ALA A 110 4.55 3.13 14.77
C ALA A 110 5.82 2.97 15.62
N ASP A 111 5.83 2.00 16.55
CA ASP A 111 6.97 1.78 17.45
C ASP A 111 8.25 1.31 16.75
N CYS A 112 8.14 0.88 15.49
CA CYS A 112 9.29 0.39 14.69
C CYS A 112 9.96 1.45 13.80
N LEU A 113 9.60 2.74 13.92
CA LEU A 113 10.27 3.79 13.13
C LEU A 113 11.59 4.30 13.76
N ARG A 114 11.87 3.94 15.02
CA ARG A 114 13.17 4.19 15.69
C ARG A 114 14.11 2.98 15.69
N CYS A 115 13.57 1.77 15.48
CA CYS A 115 14.31 0.51 15.54
C CYS A 115 14.04 -0.29 14.26
N CYS A 116 15.09 -0.72 13.56
CA CYS A 116 15.05 -1.40 12.25
C CYS A 116 14.39 -2.81 12.27
N SER A 117 13.47 -3.11 13.18
CA SER A 117 12.95 -4.46 13.42
C SER A 117 11.48 -4.43 13.83
N GLY A 118 10.59 -4.93 12.96
CA GLY A 118 9.27 -5.42 13.36
C GLY A 118 8.12 -4.88 12.53
N TRP A 119 7.70 -5.61 11.50
CA TRP A 119 6.34 -5.48 10.98
C TRP A 119 5.65 -6.82 11.16
N SER A 120 4.50 -6.83 11.82
CA SER A 120 3.68 -8.02 11.99
C SER A 120 2.28 -7.82 11.44
N THR A 121 1.99 -8.61 10.41
CA THR A 121 0.65 -9.08 9.96
C THR A 121 -0.12 -8.19 8.97
N ALA A 122 -0.07 -8.57 7.69
CA ALA A 122 -1.10 -8.21 6.72
C ALA A 122 -2.40 -8.96 7.05
N ARG A 123 -3.53 -8.26 7.21
CA ARG A 123 -4.85 -8.89 7.31
C ARG A 123 -5.59 -8.68 5.99
N ARG A 124 -5.91 -9.79 5.31
CA ARG A 124 -6.86 -9.79 4.20
C ARG A 124 -8.25 -9.55 4.80
N LEU A 125 -8.88 -8.44 4.49
CA LEU A 125 -10.33 -8.33 4.66
C LEU A 125 -10.95 -8.91 3.38
N GLY A 126 -11.77 -9.93 3.54
CA GLY A 126 -12.39 -10.63 2.40
C GLY A 126 -13.31 -9.72 1.58
N THR A 127 -13.43 -10.11 0.31
CA THR A 127 -14.32 -9.61 -0.75
C THR A 127 -15.58 -8.91 -0.27
N CYS A 128 -15.91 -7.77 -0.91
CA CYS A 128 -17.32 -7.38 -1.02
C CYS A 128 -18.02 -8.38 -1.95
N ALA A 129 -18.84 -9.27 -1.38
CA ALA A 129 -19.74 -10.09 -2.18
C ALA A 129 -20.56 -9.16 -3.08
N SER A 130 -20.48 -9.37 -4.39
CA SER A 130 -21.31 -8.70 -5.38
C SER A 130 -22.77 -8.74 -4.93
N ARG A 131 -23.40 -7.57 -4.73
CA ARG A 131 -24.80 -7.47 -4.31
C ARG A 131 -25.69 -8.21 -5.32
N LYS A 132 -26.40 -9.26 -4.89
CA LYS A 132 -27.66 -9.60 -5.53
C LYS A 132 -28.74 -8.69 -4.94
N ARG A 133 -29.48 -8.02 -5.82
CA ARG A 133 -30.62 -7.16 -5.48
C ARG A 133 -31.72 -8.04 -4.89
N ALA A 134 -32.12 -7.81 -3.64
CA ALA A 134 -33.33 -8.42 -3.10
C ALA A 134 -34.58 -7.74 -3.70
N PRO A 135 -35.71 -8.44 -3.94
CA PRO A 135 -36.84 -7.91 -4.71
C PRO A 135 -37.68 -6.84 -3.99
N SER A 136 -37.36 -6.47 -2.74
CA SER A 136 -38.29 -5.74 -1.86
C SER A 136 -37.83 -4.35 -1.38
N GLY A 137 -36.84 -3.74 -2.03
CA GLY A 137 -36.67 -2.27 -1.99
C GLY A 137 -36.42 -1.57 -0.64
N SER A 138 -35.98 -2.27 0.41
CA SER A 138 -35.65 -1.65 1.71
C SER A 138 -34.15 -1.70 2.01
N TRP A 139 -33.57 -0.55 2.37
CA TRP A 139 -32.17 -0.39 2.78
C TRP A 139 -32.04 -0.70 4.28
N ALA A 140 -31.60 -1.91 4.63
CA ALA A 140 -31.26 -2.24 6.01
C ALA A 140 -29.85 -1.72 6.36
N GLN A 141 -29.77 -0.92 7.43
CA GLN A 141 -28.55 -0.40 8.05
C GLN A 141 -27.55 -1.51 8.37
N MET A 142 -26.32 -1.34 7.89
CA MET A 142 -25.20 -2.24 8.14
C MET A 142 -24.67 -2.02 9.56
N ARG A 143 -24.92 -2.97 10.47
CA ARG A 143 -24.15 -3.09 11.72
C ARG A 143 -22.79 -3.71 11.37
N GLN A 144 -21.72 -3.00 11.71
CA GLN A 144 -20.36 -3.52 11.67
C GLN A 144 -20.28 -4.80 12.52
N CYS A 145 -19.82 -5.89 11.92
CA CYS A 145 -19.27 -7.02 12.65
C CYS A 145 -17.75 -6.90 12.59
N VAL A 146 -17.17 -6.37 13.66
CA VAL A 146 -15.76 -6.52 13.98
C VAL A 146 -15.65 -7.83 14.78
N ARG A 147 -14.95 -8.82 14.22
CA ARG A 147 -14.28 -9.90 14.95
C ARG A 147 -12.89 -10.09 14.35
#